data_AF-X1CQ99-F1
#
_entry.id   AF-X1CQ99-F1
#
_cell.length_a   1.000
_cell.length_b   1.000
_cell.length_c   1.000
_cell.angle_alpha   90.00
_cell.angle_beta   90.00
_cell.angle_gamma   90.00
#
_symmetry.space_group_name_H-M   'P 1'
#
loop_
_entity.id
_entity.type
_entity.pdbx_description
1 polymer ?
#
loop_
_entity_poly.entity_id
_entity_poly.type
_entity_poly.pdbx_seq_one_letter_code
_entity_poly.pdbx_strand_id
1 'polypeptide(L)'
;MRKIFGILLLVLLICFFVQANFLSEVNAKPYSEHKPAAKTGLVAGSVVSSAAYFPLKLIYAALGGVTSGLTYAISLGTDSETAKKIAIKSFTGDWYIHPNILTGEKKLNFGGPEVT
;
A
#
# COMPACT_ATOMS: atom_id res chain seq x y z
N MET A 1 -17.08 -31.65 3.40
CA MET A 1 -15.98 -30.77 2.92
C MET A 1 -16.25 -30.14 1.55
N ARG A 2 -16.58 -30.90 0.50
CA ARG A 2 -16.85 -30.36 -0.86
C ARG A 2 -17.95 -29.28 -0.96
N LYS A 3 -19.05 -29.43 -0.20
CA LYS A 3 -20.16 -28.45 -0.17
C LYS A 3 -19.79 -27.13 0.52
N ILE A 4 -18.98 -27.20 1.57
CA ILE A 4 -18.49 -26.02 2.32
C ILE A 4 -17.55 -25.21 1.44
N PHE A 5 -16.67 -25.88 0.69
CA PHE A 5 -15.77 -25.22 -0.27
C PHE A 5 -16.55 -24.50 -1.37
N GLY A 6 -17.60 -25.12 -1.91
CA GLY A 6 -18.47 -24.49 -2.91
C GLY A 6 -19.21 -23.26 -2.38
N ILE A 7 -19.70 -23.30 -1.14
CA ILE A 7 -20.37 -22.16 -0.50
C ILE A 7 -19.37 -21.03 -0.24
N LEU A 8 -18.17 -21.34 0.26
CA LEU A 8 -17.12 -20.35 0.49
C LEU A 8 -16.71 -19.64 -0.80
N LEU A 9 -16.54 -20.40 -1.89
CA LEU A 9 -16.18 -19.86 -3.20
C LEU A 9 -17.29 -18.99 -3.78
N LEU A 10 -18.56 -19.38 -3.59
CA LEU A 10 -19.73 -18.57 -3.97
C LEU A 10 -19.79 -17.25 -3.19
N VAL A 11 -19.55 -17.28 -1.88
CA VAL A 11 -19.52 -16.07 -1.04
C VAL A 11 -18.41 -15.13 -1.47
N LEU A 12 -17.21 -15.65 -1.76
CA LEU A 12 -16.09 -14.85 -2.28
C LEU A 12 -16.41 -14.21 -3.64
N LEU A 13 -17.07 -14.95 -4.55
CA LEU A 13 -17.51 -14.42 -5.84
C LEU A 13 -18.56 -13.32 -5.70
N ILE A 14 -19.52 -13.47 -4.78
CA ILE A 14 -20.54 -12.45 -4.49
C ILE A 14 -19.87 -11.20 -3.90
N CYS A 15 -18.93 -11.36 -2.97
CA CYS A 15 -18.14 -10.24 -2.43
C CYS A 15 -17.36 -9.52 -3.54
N PHE A 16 -16.73 -10.26 -4.46
CA PHE A 16 -16.00 -9.69 -5.59
C PHE A 16 -16.91 -8.91 -6.55
N PHE A 17 -18.10 -9.45 -6.85
CA PHE A 17 -19.10 -8.76 -7.66
C PHE A 17 -19.65 -7.49 -6.99
N VAL A 18 -19.87 -7.50 -5.67
CA VAL A 18 -20.28 -6.31 -4.90
C VAL A 18 -19.19 -5.23 -4.94
N GLN A 19 -17.91 -5.62 -4.82
CA GLN A 19 -16.78 -4.69 -4.93
C GLN A 19 -16.67 -4.05 -6.32
N ALA A 20 -16.91 -4.82 -7.40
CA ALA A 20 -16.83 -4.33 -8.77
C ALA A 20 -17.86 -3.22 -9.09
N ASN A 21 -19.05 -3.27 -8.47
CA ASN A 21 -20.09 -2.26 -8.69
C ASN A 21 -19.84 -0.95 -7.91
N PHE A 22 -19.04 -1.00 -6.83
CA PHE A 22 -18.71 0.18 -6.00
C PHE A 22 -17.68 1.11 -6.67
N LEU A 23 -17.07 0.71 -7.78
CA LEU A 23 -16.05 1.48 -8.49
C LEU A 23 -16.60 2.53 -9.47
N SER A 24 -17.93 2.63 -9.63
CA SER A 24 -18.54 3.36 -10.74
C SER A 24 -18.62 4.89 -10.58
N GLU A 25 -18.18 5.48 -9.46
CA GLU A 25 -18.11 6.94 -9.28
C GLU A 25 -16.85 7.38 -8.52
N VAL A 26 -15.64 7.03 -9.00
CA VAL A 26 -14.42 7.71 -8.55
C VAL A 26 -14.29 9.04 -9.29
N ASN A 27 -15.04 10.05 -8.83
CA ASN A 27 -14.72 11.43 -9.17
C ASN A 27 -13.56 11.86 -8.26
N ALA A 28 -12.38 12.08 -8.83
CA ALA A 28 -11.16 12.46 -8.12
C ALA A 28 -11.28 13.88 -7.56
N LYS A 29 -12.06 14.03 -6.50
CA LYS A 29 -12.13 15.23 -5.69
C LYS A 29 -11.17 15.10 -4.50
N PRO A 30 -10.55 16.21 -4.07
CA PRO A 30 -9.76 16.19 -2.85
C PRO A 30 -10.66 15.89 -1.65
N TYR A 31 -10.11 15.22 -0.64
CA TYR A 31 -10.83 14.86 0.60
C TYR A 31 -11.54 16.06 1.24
N SER A 32 -10.97 17.26 1.13
CA SER A 32 -11.51 18.50 1.66
C SER A 32 -12.90 18.84 1.11
N GLU A 33 -13.20 18.47 -0.13
CA GLU A 33 -14.43 18.83 -0.85
C GLU A 33 -15.59 17.84 -0.66
N HIS A 34 -15.35 16.70 -0.01
CA HIS A 34 -16.40 15.73 0.24
C HIS A 34 -17.36 16.16 1.36
N LYS A 35 -18.63 15.73 1.27
CA LYS A 35 -19.62 15.94 2.34
C LYS A 35 -19.18 15.23 3.64
N PRO A 36 -19.62 15.68 4.82
CA PRO A 36 -19.20 15.11 6.10
C PRO A 36 -19.33 13.58 6.18
N ALA A 37 -20.45 13.01 5.72
CA ALA A 37 -20.67 11.57 5.71
C ALA A 37 -19.63 10.82 4.85
N ALA A 38 -19.27 11.36 3.68
CA ALA A 38 -18.25 10.77 2.82
C ALA A 38 -16.83 10.89 3.42
N LYS A 39 -16.53 12.00 4.11
CA LYS A 39 -15.25 12.15 4.84
C LYS A 39 -15.06 11.07 5.89
N THR A 40 -16.11 10.74 6.65
CA THR A 40 -16.05 9.66 7.65
C THR A 40 -15.74 8.32 7.00
N GLY A 41 -16.40 7.99 5.88
CA GLY A 41 -16.13 6.77 5.13
C GLY A 41 -14.70 6.70 4.62
N LEU A 42 -14.16 7.81 4.09
CA LEU A 42 -12.78 7.88 3.60
C LEU A 42 -11.74 7.77 4.72
N VAL A 43 -12.00 8.34 5.89
CA VAL A 43 -11.12 8.18 7.06
C VAL A 43 -11.16 6.74 7.56
N ALA A 44 -12.34 6.13 7.68
CA ALA A 44 -12.47 4.73 8.08
C ALA A 44 -11.74 3.81 7.08
N GLY A 45 -11.94 4.03 5.79
CA GLY A 45 -11.22 3.32 4.73
C GLY A 45 -9.70 3.52 4.85
N SER A 46 -9.25 4.75 5.07
CA SER A 46 -7.83 5.09 5.24
C SER A 46 -7.20 4.33 6.41
N VAL A 47 -7.88 4.26 7.56
CA VAL A 47 -7.40 3.52 8.73
C VAL A 47 -7.34 2.02 8.46
N VAL A 48 -8.41 1.42 7.95
CA VAL A 48 -8.47 -0.03 7.68
C VAL A 48 -7.43 -0.43 6.63
N SER A 49 -7.33 0.33 5.53
CA SER A 49 -6.34 0.08 4.50
C SER A 49 -4.93 0.28 5.04
N SER A 50 -4.67 1.30 5.86
CA SER A 50 -3.35 1.50 6.49
C SER A 50 -2.98 0.36 7.44
N ALA A 51 -3.93 -0.15 8.21
CA ALA A 51 -3.68 -1.27 9.13
C ALA A 51 -3.28 -2.55 8.39
N ALA A 52 -3.88 -2.82 7.21
CA ALA A 52 -3.48 -3.95 6.36
C ALA A 52 -2.17 -3.67 5.59
N TYR A 53 -1.97 -2.44 5.14
CA TYR A 53 -0.81 -2.02 4.35
C TYR A 53 0.48 -1.97 5.17
N PHE A 54 0.41 -1.47 6.40
CA PHE A 54 1.59 -1.20 7.23
C PHE A 54 2.44 -2.46 7.50
N PRO A 55 1.89 -3.64 7.87
CA PRO A 55 2.67 -4.86 8.04
C PRO A 55 3.40 -5.28 6.75
N LEU A 56 2.75 -5.14 5.59
CA LEU A 56 3.35 -5.48 4.30
C LEU A 56 4.52 -4.55 3.98
N LYS A 57 4.35 -3.25 4.22
CA LYS A 57 5.39 -2.24 4.04
C LYS A 57 6.55 -2.44 5.01
N LEU A 58 6.27 -2.85 6.25
CA LEU A 58 7.28 -3.17 7.26
C LEU A 58 8.12 -4.38 6.84
N ILE A 59 7.50 -5.45 6.36
CA ILE A 59 8.22 -6.63 5.82
C ILE A 59 9.11 -6.21 4.66
N TYR A 60 8.60 -5.41 3.73
CA TYR A 60 9.38 -4.90 2.60
C TYR A 60 10.58 -4.05 3.05
N ALA A 61 10.39 -3.15 4.01
CA ALA A 61 11.47 -2.33 4.56
C ALA A 61 12.53 -3.18 5.27
N ALA A 62 12.12 -4.21 6.04
CA ALA A 62 13.02 -5.14 6.70
C ALA A 62 13.86 -5.93 5.68
N LEU A 63 13.22 -6.48 4.64
CA LEU A 63 13.93 -7.18 3.55
C LEU A 63 14.92 -6.24 2.85
N GLY A 64 14.49 -5.02 2.54
CA GLY A 64 15.35 -4.01 1.92
C GLY A 64 16.55 -3.61 2.79
N GLY A 65 16.37 -3.52 4.11
CA GLY A 65 17.46 -3.29 5.06
C GLY A 65 18.47 -4.44 5.07
N VAL A 66 18.00 -5.69 5.07
CA VAL A 66 18.87 -6.88 4.97
C VAL A 66 19.62 -6.88 3.64
N THR A 67 18.93 -6.68 2.52
CA THR A 67 19.56 -6.66 1.19
C THR A 67 20.59 -5.52 1.08
N SER A 68 20.26 -4.31 1.57
CA SER A 68 21.19 -3.18 1.60
C SER A 68 22.45 -3.48 2.42
N GLY A 69 22.29 -4.04 3.63
CA GLY A 69 23.41 -4.43 4.48
C GLY A 69 24.28 -5.51 3.84
N LEU A 70 23.67 -6.51 3.19
CA LEU A 70 24.40 -7.55 2.45
C LEU A 70 25.17 -6.96 1.26
N THR A 71 24.57 -6.07 0.47
CA THR A 71 25.26 -5.39 -0.63
C THR A 71 26.47 -4.62 -0.13
N TYR A 72 26.33 -3.88 0.98
CA TYR A 72 27.44 -3.14 1.57
C TYR A 72 28.55 -4.07 2.09
N ALA A 73 28.19 -5.14 2.80
CA ALA A 73 29.15 -6.06 3.39
C ALA A 73 29.91 -6.90 2.33
N ILE A 74 29.21 -7.43 1.33
CA ILE A 74 29.80 -8.26 0.28
C ILE A 74 30.70 -7.44 -0.65
N SER A 75 30.32 -6.20 -0.95
CA SER A 75 31.15 -5.28 -1.74
C SER A 75 32.32 -4.68 -0.94
N LEU A 76 32.48 -5.01 0.34
CA LEU A 76 33.47 -4.37 1.23
C LEU A 76 33.36 -2.82 1.20
N GLY A 77 32.16 -2.30 0.98
CA GLY A 77 31.86 -0.87 0.90
C GLY A 77 32.11 -0.19 -0.44
N THR A 78 32.64 -0.87 -1.48
CA THR A 78 32.79 -0.22 -2.80
C THR A 78 31.45 0.14 -3.43
N ASP A 79 30.40 -0.64 -3.18
CA ASP A 79 29.04 -0.38 -3.70
C ASP A 79 28.13 0.27 -2.64
N SER A 80 28.71 1.12 -1.79
CA SER A 80 27.96 1.84 -0.74
C SER A 80 26.80 2.68 -1.28
N GLU A 81 26.96 3.23 -2.48
CA GLU A 81 25.91 3.97 -3.15
C GLU A 81 24.72 3.07 -3.50
N THR A 82 24.96 1.91 -4.09
CA THR A 82 23.91 0.92 -4.40
C THR A 82 23.19 0.46 -3.13
N ALA A 83 23.94 0.15 -2.07
CA ALA A 83 23.37 -0.20 -0.77
C ALA A 83 22.46 0.93 -0.23
N LYS A 84 22.90 2.18 -0.33
CA LYS A 84 22.11 3.36 0.06
C LYS A 84 20.85 3.52 -0.80
N LYS A 85 20.93 3.31 -2.12
CA LYS A 85 19.76 3.36 -3.03
C LYS A 85 18.71 2.35 -2.61
N ILE A 86 19.12 1.11 -2.28
CA ILE A 86 18.23 0.06 -1.77
C ILE A 86 17.57 0.47 -0.45
N ALA A 87 18.34 0.99 0.50
CA ALA A 87 17.83 1.42 1.80
C ALA A 87 16.81 2.56 1.65
N ILE A 88 17.15 3.61 0.90
CA ILE A 88 16.25 4.75 0.65
C ILE A 88 14.97 4.25 -0.01
N LYS A 89 15.06 3.43 -1.05
CA LYS A 89 13.88 2.89 -1.75
C LYS A 89 12.96 2.11 -0.81
N SER A 90 13.53 1.37 0.14
CA SER A 90 12.79 0.45 1.01
C SER A 90 12.15 1.16 2.21
N PHE A 91 12.89 2.04 2.88
CA PHE A 91 12.46 2.72 4.10
C PHE A 91 11.68 4.01 3.86
N THR A 92 11.80 4.63 2.68
CA THR A 92 11.03 5.84 2.35
C THR A 92 9.80 5.49 1.49
N GLY A 93 8.99 6.51 1.18
CA GLY A 93 7.66 6.37 0.59
C GLY A 93 6.54 6.65 1.61
N ASP A 94 5.30 6.37 1.21
CA ASP A 94 4.13 6.54 2.06
C ASP A 94 4.01 5.35 3.05
N TRP A 95 3.96 5.64 4.35
CA TRP A 95 3.81 4.62 5.42
C TRP A 95 2.36 4.44 5.88
N TYR A 96 1.48 5.36 5.48
CA TYR A 96 0.06 5.31 5.77
C TYR A 96 -0.71 5.70 4.50
N ILE A 97 -1.92 5.18 4.35
CA ILE A 97 -2.77 5.45 3.21
C ILE A 97 -3.62 6.67 3.54
N HIS A 98 -3.24 7.85 3.04
CA HIS A 98 -4.02 9.08 3.21
C HIS A 98 -5.38 9.00 2.50
N PRO A 99 -6.46 9.63 3.00
CA PRO A 99 -7.77 9.65 2.34
C PRO A 99 -7.73 10.08 0.86
N ASN A 100 -6.88 11.06 0.50
CA ASN A 100 -6.70 11.48 -0.89
C ASN A 100 -6.16 10.38 -1.82
N ILE A 101 -5.49 9.36 -1.28
CA ILE A 101 -5.05 8.20 -2.05
C ILE A 101 -6.26 7.34 -2.43
N LEU A 102 -7.24 7.22 -1.53
CA LEU A 102 -8.49 6.50 -1.78
C LEU A 102 -9.41 7.24 -2.74
N THR A 103 -9.33 8.58 -2.79
CA THR A 103 -10.09 9.38 -3.78
C THR A 103 -9.41 9.46 -5.15
N GLY A 104 -8.19 8.93 -5.28
CA GLY A 104 -7.41 8.97 -6.52
C GLY A 104 -6.74 10.32 -6.80
N GLU A 105 -6.83 11.29 -5.88
CA GLU A 105 -6.17 12.60 -6.00
C GLU A 105 -4.66 12.49 -5.82
N LYS A 106 -4.21 11.63 -4.89
CA LYS A 106 -2.79 11.35 -4.65
C LYS A 106 -2.45 9.92 -5.04
N LYS A 107 -1.31 9.72 -5.72
CA LYS A 107 -0.76 8.37 -5.96
C LYS A 107 -0.08 7.84 -4.69
N LEU A 108 -0.29 6.55 -4.41
CA LEU A 108 0.43 5.83 -3.37
C LEU A 108 1.87 5.54 -3.81
N ASN A 109 2.86 6.03 -3.07
CA ASN A 109 4.26 5.73 -3.33
C ASN A 109 4.75 4.64 -2.37
N PHE A 110 4.71 3.39 -2.84
CA PHE A 110 5.16 2.26 -2.02
C PHE A 110 6.65 2.31 -1.72
N GLY A 111 7.48 2.75 -2.65
CA GLY A 111 8.92 2.92 -2.44
C GLY A 111 9.30 4.39 -2.40
N GLY A 112 10.51 4.63 -1.91
CA GLY A 112 11.16 5.92 -1.98
C GLY A 112 11.34 6.48 -3.39
N PRO A 113 11.67 7.76 -3.51
CA PRO A 113 12.13 8.31 -4.77
C PRO A 113 13.39 7.58 -5.24
N GLU A 114 13.58 7.55 -6.56
CA GLU A 114 14.83 7.12 -7.13
C GLU A 114 15.86 8.23 -6.88
N VAL A 115 16.97 7.87 -6.25
CA VAL A 115 18.10 8.75 -6.00
C VAL A 115 19.13 8.48 -7.10
N THR A 116 19.29 9.43 -8.01
CA THR A 116 20.27 9.39 -9.10
C THR A 116 21.67 9.62 -8.55
#